data_AF-A0A820PX55-F1
#
_entry.id   AF-A0A820PX55-F1
#
_cell.length_a   1.000
_cell.length_b   1.000
_cell.length_c   1.000
_cell.angle_alpha   90.00
_cell.angle_beta   90.00
_cell.angle_gamma   90.00
#
_symmetry.space_group_name_H-M   'P 1'
#
loop_
_entity.id
_entity.type
_entity.pdbx_description
1 polymer ?
#
loop_
_entity_poly.entity_id
_entity_poly.type
_entity_poly.pdbx_seq_one_letter_code
_entity_poly.pdbx_strand_id
1 'polypeptide(L)'
;MNNLSFASTSILLFDLNFRQKLLILLLVIATVLILTSIIVGLGFVLKRQLGIAKSSKNGECGSKHESYKIVGSSKLGKYNRAAVAVDNEECSRIGKTILLKGGKAADAGIAASLCNGVLNAHSMGIGGGCIFIIYSRKRGKAYSIIERESAPLSSNRSMFIGKENMSLIGPLSIATPGELLAYRKAYEEFGGGVSWSTLFTPTIQLCEKGFQVSRALAHAIQINKERILNDSQLREIFVKNNLTNEVYREGNTMKRLKLAKTLRRISEEGVDIFYNGDLGDQVIHEIQNKGIHI
;
A
#
# COMPACT_ATOMS: atom_id res chain seq x y z
N MET A 1 -4.14 -26.31 86.36
CA MET A 1 -3.00 -27.25 86.25
C MET A 1 -3.35 -28.27 85.19
N ASN A 2 -2.65 -28.24 84.05
CA ASN A 2 -2.03 -29.41 83.40
C ASN A 2 -1.55 -29.01 82.00
N ASN A 3 -0.23 -28.82 81.96
CA ASN A 3 0.62 -28.79 80.77
C ASN A 3 0.64 -30.17 80.07
N LEU A 4 1.24 -30.17 78.87
CA LEU A 4 1.73 -31.28 78.01
C LEU A 4 0.85 -31.44 76.75
N SER A 5 1.35 -31.51 75.51
CA SER A 5 2.73 -31.67 75.01
C SER A 5 2.72 -31.37 73.49
N PHE A 6 3.51 -30.39 73.04
CA PHE A 6 3.90 -30.24 71.63
C PHE A 6 5.13 -31.13 71.39
N ALA A 7 4.90 -32.40 71.09
CA ALA A 7 5.93 -33.28 70.54
C ALA A 7 5.26 -34.43 69.79
N SER A 8 5.40 -34.46 68.46
CA SER A 8 5.51 -35.68 67.63
C SER A 8 5.13 -35.48 66.15
N THR A 9 5.64 -34.45 65.49
CA THR A 9 5.74 -34.46 64.00
C THR A 9 7.17 -34.65 63.51
N SER A 10 8.17 -34.58 64.39
CA SER A 10 9.59 -34.79 64.04
C SER A 10 10.08 -36.24 64.17
N ILE A 11 9.23 -37.19 64.59
CA ILE A 11 9.66 -38.57 64.95
C ILE A 11 9.35 -39.60 63.85
N LEU A 12 8.47 -39.33 62.88
CA LEU A 12 8.13 -40.32 61.83
C LEU A 12 9.13 -40.42 60.67
N LEU A 13 10.18 -39.60 60.62
CA LEU A 13 11.24 -39.69 59.59
C LEU A 13 12.49 -40.44 60.07
N PHE A 14 12.62 -40.78 61.35
CA PHE A 14 13.87 -41.36 61.88
C PHE A 14 13.97 -42.88 61.73
N ASP A 15 12.86 -43.61 61.59
CA ASP A 15 12.85 -45.09 61.49
C ASP A 15 12.80 -45.66 60.06
N LEU A 16 13.00 -44.82 59.04
CA LEU A 16 13.01 -45.25 57.64
C LEU A 16 14.42 -45.64 57.18
N ASN A 17 14.54 -46.80 56.54
CA ASN A 17 15.81 -47.29 55.98
C ASN A 17 16.35 -46.33 54.91
N PHE A 18 17.67 -46.27 54.72
CA PHE A 18 18.34 -45.34 53.78
C PHE A 18 17.71 -45.31 52.37
N ARG A 19 17.29 -46.48 51.85
CA ARG A 19 16.58 -46.60 50.58
C ARG A 19 15.22 -45.90 50.57
N GLN A 20 14.47 -45.94 51.67
CA GLN A 20 13.18 -45.25 51.81
C GLN A 20 13.35 -43.73 51.94
N LYS A 21 14.38 -43.27 52.68
CA LYS A 21 14.72 -41.83 52.74
C LYS A 21 15.13 -41.30 51.36
N LEU A 22 15.91 -42.07 50.60
CA LEU A 22 16.29 -41.73 49.23
C LEU A 22 15.08 -41.69 48.29
N LEU A 23 14.16 -42.66 48.41
CA LEU A 23 12.91 -42.67 47.62
C LEU A 23 12.02 -41.47 47.93
N ILE A 24 11.89 -41.09 49.21
CA ILE A 24 11.13 -39.90 49.62
C ILE A 24 11.79 -38.63 49.07
N LEU A 25 13.11 -38.52 49.16
CA LEU A 25 13.85 -37.38 48.61
C LEU A 25 13.66 -37.26 47.09
N LEU A 26 13.75 -38.38 46.37
CA LEU A 26 13.53 -38.41 44.91
C LEU A 26 12.07 -38.04 44.55
N LEU A 27 11.08 -38.49 45.32
CA LEU A 27 9.68 -38.11 45.14
C LEU A 27 9.45 -36.62 45.41
N VAL A 28 10.12 -36.05 46.41
CA VAL A 28 10.06 -34.60 46.69
C VAL A 28 10.71 -33.80 45.56
N ILE A 29 11.87 -34.23 45.06
CA ILE A 29 12.53 -33.56 43.92
C ILE A 29 11.65 -33.66 42.67
N ALA A 30 11.08 -34.82 42.37
CA ALA A 30 10.20 -35.01 41.22
C ALA A 30 8.95 -34.14 41.30
N THR A 31 8.31 -34.03 42.47
CA THR A 31 7.13 -33.17 42.65
C THR A 31 7.46 -31.70 42.49
N VAL A 32 8.63 -31.23 42.97
CA VAL A 32 9.10 -29.85 42.76
C VAL A 32 9.37 -29.57 41.28
N LEU A 33 9.98 -30.51 40.54
CA LEU A 33 10.24 -30.34 39.10
C LEU A 33 8.93 -30.32 38.28
N ILE A 34 7.94 -31.13 38.64
CA ILE A 34 6.62 -31.13 37.99
C ILE A 34 5.88 -29.81 38.30
N LEU A 35 5.90 -29.34 39.54
CA LEU A 35 5.24 -28.07 39.90
C LEU A 35 5.89 -26.88 39.20
N THR A 36 7.22 -26.82 39.12
CA THR A 36 7.94 -25.74 38.44
C THR A 36 7.67 -25.72 36.93
N SER A 37 7.64 -26.89 36.28
CA SER A 37 7.31 -26.98 34.84
C SER A 37 5.86 -26.59 34.55
N ILE A 38 4.90 -26.94 35.43
CA ILE A 38 3.51 -26.47 35.33
C ILE A 38 3.44 -24.95 35.47
N ILE A 39 4.12 -24.35 36.46
CA ILE A 39 4.11 -22.89 36.68
C ILE A 39 4.69 -22.15 35.46
N VAL A 40 5.81 -22.63 34.91
CA VAL A 40 6.44 -22.03 33.72
C VAL A 40 5.52 -22.18 32.49
N GLY A 41 4.90 -23.34 32.31
CA GLY A 41 3.93 -23.59 31.25
C GLY A 41 2.70 -22.69 31.34
N LEU A 42 2.12 -22.54 32.54
CA LEU A 42 1.00 -21.64 32.79
C LEU A 42 1.39 -20.18 32.51
N GLY A 43 2.59 -19.76 32.94
CA GLY A 43 3.12 -18.43 32.66
C GLY A 43 3.26 -18.15 31.16
N PHE A 44 3.71 -19.14 30.38
CA PHE A 44 3.82 -19.02 28.92
C PHE A 44 2.44 -18.93 28.24
N VAL A 45 1.46 -19.74 28.68
CA VAL A 45 0.08 -19.70 28.17
C VAL A 45 -0.61 -18.38 28.53
N LEU A 46 -0.46 -17.90 29.77
CA LEU A 46 -0.99 -16.60 30.21
C LEU A 46 -0.35 -15.44 29.45
N LYS A 47 0.97 -15.47 29.21
CA LYS A 47 1.67 -14.46 28.40
C LYS A 47 1.20 -14.48 26.95
N ARG A 48 0.86 -15.65 26.39
CA ARG A 48 0.31 -15.79 25.03
C ARG A 48 -1.14 -15.30 24.94
N GLN A 49 -1.98 -15.61 25.93
CA GLN A 49 -3.35 -15.09 26.06
C GLN A 49 -3.36 -13.57 26.23
N LEU A 50 -2.50 -13.01 27.10
CA LEU A 50 -2.35 -11.55 27.28
C LEU A 50 -1.69 -10.87 26.07
N GLY A 51 -0.81 -11.57 25.36
CA GLY A 51 -0.23 -11.10 24.09
C GLY A 51 -1.24 -11.03 22.95
N ILE A 52 -2.28 -11.87 22.97
CA ILE A 52 -3.40 -11.85 22.01
C ILE A 52 -4.51 -10.88 22.46
N ALA A 53 -4.68 -10.64 23.76
CA ALA A 53 -5.66 -9.71 24.32
C ALA A 53 -5.25 -8.21 24.22
N LYS A 54 -4.10 -7.90 23.62
CA LYS A 54 -3.80 -6.54 23.14
C LYS A 54 -4.37 -6.31 21.73
N SER A 55 -5.58 -6.80 21.49
CA SER A 55 -6.41 -6.47 20.35
C SER A 55 -7.44 -5.42 20.79
N SER A 56 -7.17 -4.19 20.37
CA SER A 56 -8.14 -3.11 20.10
C SER A 56 -9.38 -3.07 21.01
N LYS A 57 -9.20 -2.54 22.22
CA LYS A 57 -10.27 -1.83 22.94
C LYS A 57 -9.79 -0.41 23.21
N ASN A 58 -9.91 0.42 22.18
CA ASN A 58 -10.19 1.85 22.21
C ASN A 58 -10.18 2.33 20.76
N GLY A 59 -11.38 2.46 20.18
CA GLY A 59 -11.62 3.13 18.91
C GLY A 59 -11.47 4.64 19.04
N GLU A 60 -10.36 5.10 19.61
CA GLU A 60 -9.85 6.44 19.40
C GLU A 60 -8.70 6.28 18.40
N CYS A 61 -8.78 6.99 17.27
CA CYS A 61 -7.66 7.14 16.33
C CYS A 61 -6.60 8.04 17.00
N GLY A 62 -6.00 7.54 18.08
CA GLY A 62 -4.94 8.16 18.83
C GLY A 62 -3.61 7.58 18.39
N SER A 63 -3.27 7.76 17.11
CA SER A 63 -1.84 7.86 16.80
C SER A 63 -1.35 9.11 17.54
N LYS A 64 -0.13 9.11 18.07
CA LYS A 64 0.53 10.37 18.43
C LYS A 64 0.66 11.15 17.12
N HIS A 65 -0.38 11.91 16.79
CA HIS A 65 -0.42 12.78 15.64
C HIS A 65 0.60 13.87 15.95
N GLU A 66 1.84 13.64 15.54
CA GLU A 66 2.72 14.70 15.07
C GLU A 66 1.82 15.65 14.28
N SER A 67 1.68 16.88 14.76
CA SER A 67 0.59 17.78 14.38
C SER A 67 0.54 17.87 12.86
N TYR A 68 -0.43 17.19 12.25
CA TYR A 68 -0.61 17.25 10.81
C TYR A 68 -0.93 18.70 10.49
N LYS A 69 -0.04 19.34 9.73
CA LYS A 69 -0.29 20.69 9.24
C LYS A 69 -1.51 20.57 8.32
N ILE A 70 -2.68 20.92 8.83
CA ILE A 70 -3.91 20.93 8.03
C ILE A 70 -3.67 21.98 6.95
N VAL A 71 -3.50 21.53 5.70
CA VAL A 71 -3.13 22.44 4.61
C VAL A 71 -4.33 23.22 4.06
N GLY A 72 -5.51 23.00 4.64
CA GLY A 72 -6.67 23.89 4.52
C GLY A 72 -6.97 24.60 5.84
N SER A 73 -7.30 25.88 5.79
CA SER A 73 -7.85 26.62 6.95
C SER A 73 -9.19 26.07 7.43
N SER A 74 -9.81 25.16 6.69
CA SER A 74 -11.13 24.58 6.99
C SER A 74 -10.97 23.30 7.83
N LYS A 75 -11.10 23.43 9.16
CA LYS A 75 -11.13 22.31 10.12
C LYS A 75 -12.23 21.26 9.83
N LEU A 76 -13.25 21.60 9.05
CA LEU A 76 -14.38 20.73 8.70
C LEU A 76 -14.46 20.40 7.19
N GLY A 77 -13.54 20.89 6.36
CA GLY A 77 -13.68 20.75 4.90
C GLY A 77 -14.94 21.42 4.33
N LYS A 78 -15.38 22.54 4.93
CA LYS A 78 -16.45 23.37 4.35
C LYS A 78 -15.89 24.15 3.16
N TYR A 79 -16.48 23.92 1.98
CA TYR A 79 -16.16 24.62 0.74
C TYR A 79 -17.43 25.20 0.13
N ASN A 80 -17.37 26.44 -0.36
CA ASN A 80 -18.56 27.17 -0.81
C ASN A 80 -19.11 26.69 -2.17
N ARG A 81 -18.32 25.96 -2.98
CA ARG A 81 -18.68 25.61 -4.37
C ARG A 81 -18.39 24.16 -4.72
N ALA A 82 -17.16 23.71 -4.51
CA ALA A 82 -16.73 22.35 -4.83
C ALA A 82 -15.51 21.95 -4.00
N ALA A 83 -15.23 20.65 -3.96
CA ALA A 83 -14.12 20.06 -3.23
C ALA A 83 -13.48 18.95 -4.07
N VAL A 84 -12.18 18.75 -3.88
CA VAL A 84 -11.44 17.58 -4.36
C VAL A 84 -10.65 17.07 -3.17
N ALA A 85 -10.79 15.78 -2.89
CA ALA A 85 -10.09 15.10 -1.80
C ALA A 85 -9.34 13.91 -2.39
N VAL A 86 -8.02 13.99 -2.38
CA VAL A 86 -7.13 12.88 -2.72
C VAL A 86 -6.01 12.82 -1.67
N ASP A 87 -5.30 11.69 -1.62
CA ASP A 87 -4.21 11.36 -0.71
C ASP A 87 -2.95 12.28 -0.81
N ASN A 88 -2.89 13.13 -1.84
CA ASN A 88 -1.84 14.13 -2.02
C ASN A 88 -2.40 15.54 -2.21
N GLU A 89 -1.88 16.50 -1.45
CA GLU A 89 -2.35 17.89 -1.49
C GLU A 89 -2.19 18.54 -2.87
N GLU A 90 -1.05 18.33 -3.53
CA GLU A 90 -0.77 18.93 -4.84
C GLU A 90 -1.74 18.37 -5.90
N CYS A 91 -2.09 17.09 -5.81
CA CYS A 91 -3.08 16.47 -6.68
C CYS A 91 -4.51 16.98 -6.40
N SER A 92 -4.84 17.23 -5.13
CA SER A 92 -6.10 17.90 -4.75
C SER A 92 -6.15 19.32 -5.34
N ARG A 93 -5.02 20.04 -5.31
CA ARG A 93 -4.88 21.37 -5.89
C ARG A 93 -5.04 21.35 -7.41
N ILE A 94 -4.46 20.37 -8.11
CA ILE A 94 -4.64 20.18 -9.56
C ILE A 94 -6.11 19.93 -9.90
N GLY A 95 -6.79 19.00 -9.24
CA GLY A 95 -8.22 18.76 -9.46
C GLY A 95 -9.07 20.00 -9.19
N LYS A 96 -8.78 20.73 -8.09
CA LYS A 96 -9.43 22.03 -7.80
C LYS A 96 -9.22 23.04 -8.92
N THR A 97 -8.01 23.16 -9.47
CA THR A 97 -7.72 24.06 -10.58
C THR A 97 -8.54 23.71 -11.82
N ILE A 98 -8.76 22.43 -12.11
CA ILE A 98 -9.63 22.01 -13.22
C ILE A 98 -11.09 22.43 -12.97
N LEU A 99 -11.63 22.24 -11.77
CA LEU A 99 -12.97 22.72 -11.43
C LEU A 99 -13.09 24.25 -11.58
N LEU A 100 -12.07 25.00 -11.15
CA LEU A 100 -12.04 26.46 -11.28
C LEU A 100 -11.97 26.94 -12.73
N LYS A 101 -11.45 26.11 -13.65
CA LYS A 101 -11.44 26.36 -15.10
C LYS A 101 -12.76 26.01 -15.81
N GLY A 102 -13.79 25.59 -15.06
CA GLY A 102 -15.07 25.16 -15.62
C GLY A 102 -15.14 23.67 -15.94
N GLY A 103 -14.13 22.88 -15.55
CA GLY A 103 -14.16 21.43 -15.65
C GLY A 103 -15.27 20.81 -14.80
N LYS A 104 -15.81 19.68 -15.27
CA LYS A 104 -16.78 18.88 -14.55
C LYS A 104 -16.10 18.02 -13.48
N ALA A 105 -16.90 17.37 -12.63
CA ALA A 105 -16.37 16.47 -11.60
C ALA A 105 -15.50 15.33 -12.19
N ALA A 106 -15.88 14.79 -13.35
CA ALA A 106 -15.09 13.77 -14.05
C ALA A 106 -13.74 14.32 -14.53
N ASP A 107 -13.71 15.53 -15.11
CA ASP A 107 -12.47 16.20 -15.54
C ASP A 107 -11.49 16.38 -14.38
N ALA A 108 -12.00 16.88 -13.24
CA ALA A 108 -11.22 17.08 -12.03
C ALA A 108 -10.71 15.76 -11.43
N GLY A 109 -11.55 14.71 -11.47
CA GLY A 109 -11.18 13.37 -11.05
C GLY A 109 -10.03 12.81 -11.89
N ILE A 110 -10.12 12.89 -13.23
CA ILE A 110 -9.07 12.43 -14.13
C ILE A 110 -7.75 13.17 -13.87
N ALA A 111 -7.78 14.50 -13.81
CA ALA A 111 -6.56 15.29 -13.58
C ALA A 111 -5.92 15.01 -12.21
N ALA A 112 -6.73 14.85 -11.16
CA ALA A 112 -6.25 14.49 -9.83
C ALA A 112 -5.65 13.07 -9.81
N SER A 113 -6.29 12.10 -10.46
CA SER A 113 -5.80 10.72 -10.57
C SER A 113 -4.50 10.61 -11.36
N LEU A 114 -4.36 11.35 -12.46
CA LEU A 114 -3.11 11.45 -13.23
C LEU A 114 -1.96 11.94 -12.34
N CYS A 115 -2.19 13.02 -11.58
CA CYS A 115 -1.19 13.51 -10.62
C CYS A 115 -0.89 12.45 -9.56
N ASN A 116 -1.92 11.78 -9.05
CA ASN A 116 -1.72 10.84 -7.95
C ASN A 116 -0.91 9.61 -8.38
N GLY A 117 -1.08 9.14 -9.62
CA GLY A 117 -0.24 8.09 -10.19
C GLY A 117 1.24 8.48 -10.32
N VAL A 118 1.57 9.77 -10.27
CA VAL A 118 2.96 10.25 -10.23
C VAL A 118 3.45 10.35 -8.78
N LEU A 119 2.67 10.99 -7.90
CA LEU A 119 3.11 11.35 -6.55
C LEU A 119 2.99 10.19 -5.55
N ASN A 120 2.11 9.23 -5.84
CA ASN A 120 1.93 7.97 -5.13
C ASN A 120 2.06 6.79 -6.10
N ALA A 121 3.14 6.79 -6.89
CA ALA A 121 3.41 5.80 -7.95
C ALA A 121 3.50 4.33 -7.49
N HIS A 122 3.55 4.07 -6.18
CA HIS A 122 3.52 2.72 -5.62
C HIS A 122 2.08 2.19 -5.43
N SER A 123 1.07 3.05 -5.59
CA SER A 123 -0.34 2.73 -5.32
C SER A 123 -1.18 2.64 -6.59
N MET A 124 -0.95 3.52 -7.56
CA MET A 124 -1.74 3.59 -8.80
C MET A 124 -0.96 4.22 -9.95
N GLY A 125 -1.50 4.14 -11.17
CA GLY A 125 -0.97 4.83 -12.34
C GLY A 125 -1.54 4.29 -13.66
N ILE A 126 -1.12 4.87 -14.78
CA ILE A 126 -1.60 4.53 -16.13
C ILE A 126 -1.32 3.08 -16.56
N GLY A 127 -0.45 2.37 -15.84
CA GLY A 127 -0.17 0.95 -16.05
C GLY A 127 -1.08 -0.01 -15.27
N GLY A 128 -2.10 0.50 -14.57
CA GLY A 128 -3.08 -0.30 -13.82
C GLY A 128 -4.50 -0.19 -14.37
N GLY A 129 -5.48 -0.27 -13.49
CA GLY A 129 -6.90 -0.09 -13.79
C GLY A 129 -7.69 0.52 -12.64
N CYS A 130 -8.86 1.06 -12.94
CA CYS A 130 -9.68 1.76 -11.96
C CYS A 130 -11.18 1.59 -12.17
N ILE A 131 -11.93 2.04 -11.17
CA ILE A 131 -13.38 2.09 -11.17
C ILE A 131 -13.79 3.54 -10.88
N PHE A 132 -14.50 4.17 -11.81
CA PHE A 132 -15.13 5.47 -11.59
C PHE A 132 -16.59 5.28 -11.22
N ILE A 133 -17.00 5.82 -10.07
CA ILE A 133 -18.39 5.93 -9.69
C ILE A 133 -18.79 7.40 -9.82
N ILE A 134 -19.72 7.68 -10.74
CA ILE A 134 -20.09 9.04 -11.11
C ILE A 134 -21.58 9.23 -10.90
N TYR A 135 -21.95 10.17 -10.02
CA TYR A 135 -23.32 10.64 -9.91
C TYR A 135 -23.54 11.82 -10.86
N SER A 136 -24.44 11.67 -11.84
CA SER A 136 -24.83 12.75 -12.74
C SER A 136 -26.07 13.44 -12.21
N ARG A 137 -25.92 14.64 -11.63
CA ARG A 137 -27.05 15.45 -11.17
C ARG A 137 -28.05 15.76 -12.30
N LYS A 138 -27.56 16.02 -13.52
CA LYS A 138 -28.40 16.29 -14.69
C LYS A 138 -29.27 15.08 -15.06
N ARG A 139 -28.70 13.87 -14.97
CA ARG A 139 -29.40 12.62 -15.30
C ARG A 139 -30.12 12.00 -14.10
N GLY A 140 -29.92 12.52 -12.88
CA GLY A 140 -30.50 12.00 -11.64
C GLY A 140 -30.08 10.57 -11.28
N LYS A 141 -28.93 10.09 -11.77
CA LYS A 141 -28.52 8.68 -11.66
C LYS A 141 -27.01 8.53 -11.45
N ALA A 142 -26.62 7.46 -10.74
CA ALA A 142 -25.24 7.02 -10.61
C ALA A 142 -24.85 6.04 -11.73
N TYR A 143 -23.61 6.13 -12.17
CA TYR A 143 -23.00 5.32 -13.21
C TYR A 143 -21.68 4.75 -12.68
N SER A 144 -21.33 3.57 -13.16
CA SER A 144 -20.06 2.92 -12.87
C SER A 144 -19.33 2.65 -14.18
N ILE A 145 -18.10 3.12 -14.28
CA ILE A 145 -17.15 2.76 -15.33
C ILE A 145 -16.16 1.81 -14.66
N ILE A 146 -16.11 0.56 -15.14
CA ILE A 146 -15.25 -0.49 -14.57
C ILE A 146 -14.21 -0.83 -15.61
N GLU A 147 -13.02 -0.25 -15.48
CA GLU A 147 -11.85 -0.55 -16.30
C GLU A 147 -10.73 -1.05 -15.38
N ARG A 148 -11.07 -2.04 -14.56
CA ARG A 148 -10.09 -2.87 -13.86
C ARG A 148 -9.33 -3.69 -14.88
N GLU A 149 -8.09 -4.02 -14.58
CA GLU A 149 -7.27 -4.84 -15.46
C GLU A 149 -7.93 -6.18 -15.77
N SER A 150 -7.71 -6.67 -16.99
CA SER A 150 -8.18 -7.98 -17.44
C SER A 150 -7.00 -8.91 -17.69
N ALA A 151 -7.21 -10.23 -17.56
CA ALA A 151 -6.17 -11.20 -17.85
C ALA A 151 -5.82 -11.15 -19.36
N PRO A 152 -4.53 -11.14 -19.74
CA PRO A 152 -4.12 -11.25 -21.13
C PRO A 152 -4.73 -12.49 -21.81
N LEU A 153 -5.00 -12.42 -23.11
CA LEU A 153 -5.66 -13.52 -23.86
C LEU A 153 -4.93 -14.87 -23.76
N SER A 154 -3.61 -14.84 -23.63
CA SER A 154 -2.72 -16.00 -23.47
C SER A 154 -2.72 -16.61 -22.06
N SER A 155 -3.45 -16.01 -21.11
CA SER A 155 -3.53 -16.45 -19.72
C SER A 155 -4.31 -17.76 -19.57
N ASN A 156 -3.92 -18.62 -18.63
CA ASN A 156 -4.59 -19.89 -18.35
C ASN A 156 -4.60 -20.24 -16.86
N ARG A 157 -5.50 -21.16 -16.46
CA ARG A 157 -5.71 -21.51 -15.03
C ARG A 157 -4.47 -22.06 -14.33
N SER A 158 -3.57 -22.70 -15.06
CA SER A 158 -2.36 -23.33 -14.52
C SER A 158 -1.11 -22.45 -14.57
N MET A 159 -1.21 -21.22 -15.10
CA MET A 159 -0.04 -20.40 -15.44
C MET A 159 0.81 -19.96 -14.25
N PHE A 160 0.42 -20.25 -13.01
CA PHE A 160 1.19 -19.94 -11.79
C PHE A 160 1.45 -21.15 -10.89
N ILE A 161 1.01 -22.36 -11.27
CA ILE A 161 1.22 -23.57 -10.47
C ILE A 161 2.73 -23.86 -10.40
N GLY A 162 3.27 -23.95 -9.17
CA GLY A 162 4.71 -24.17 -8.94
C GLY A 162 5.58 -22.93 -9.18
N LYS A 163 4.96 -21.77 -9.39
CA LYS A 163 5.63 -20.48 -9.58
C LYS A 163 4.79 -19.32 -9.04
N GLU A 164 4.22 -19.51 -7.86
CA GLU A 164 3.25 -18.61 -7.22
C GLU A 164 3.81 -17.18 -7.06
N ASN A 165 5.11 -17.04 -6.78
CA ASN A 165 5.75 -15.72 -6.67
C ASN A 165 5.66 -14.90 -7.98
N MET A 166 5.59 -15.57 -9.14
CA MET A 166 5.44 -14.90 -10.44
C MET A 166 4.04 -14.30 -10.65
N SER A 167 3.07 -14.58 -9.77
CA SER A 167 1.77 -13.91 -9.79
C SER A 167 1.81 -12.56 -9.06
N LEU A 168 2.89 -12.25 -8.35
CA LEU A 168 3.06 -11.01 -7.58
C LEU A 168 4.15 -10.11 -8.18
N ILE A 169 5.20 -10.72 -8.72
CA ILE A 169 6.40 -10.01 -9.16
C ILE A 169 6.81 -10.50 -10.55
N GLY A 170 7.09 -9.53 -11.43
CA GLY A 170 7.66 -9.76 -12.75
C GLY A 170 6.64 -9.58 -13.88
N PRO A 171 7.10 -9.70 -15.13
CA PRO A 171 6.25 -9.49 -16.31
C PRO A 171 5.03 -10.43 -16.38
N LEU A 172 5.12 -11.65 -15.85
CA LEU A 172 4.01 -12.61 -15.89
C LEU A 172 2.84 -12.21 -14.97
N SER A 173 3.07 -11.36 -13.96
CA SER A 173 2.01 -10.86 -13.09
C SER A 173 1.23 -9.67 -13.68
N ILE A 174 1.62 -9.19 -14.87
CA ILE A 174 1.00 -8.02 -15.50
C ILE A 174 -0.31 -8.42 -16.16
N ALA A 175 -1.40 -7.77 -15.76
CA ALA A 175 -2.69 -7.81 -16.42
C ALA A 175 -2.81 -6.63 -17.43
N THR A 176 -3.75 -6.70 -18.37
CA THR A 176 -3.95 -5.66 -19.39
C THR A 176 -4.47 -4.37 -18.74
N PRO A 177 -3.72 -3.24 -18.79
CA PRO A 177 -4.09 -2.00 -18.09
C PRO A 177 -5.38 -1.36 -18.62
N GLY A 178 -6.28 -0.94 -17.74
CA GLY A 178 -7.57 -0.31 -18.08
C GLY A 178 -7.68 1.19 -17.76
N GLU A 179 -6.72 1.75 -17.01
CA GLU A 179 -6.83 3.09 -16.41
C GLU A 179 -7.13 4.20 -17.45
N LEU A 180 -6.41 4.20 -18.57
CA LEU A 180 -6.57 5.21 -19.63
C LEU A 180 -7.90 5.07 -20.39
N LEU A 181 -8.41 3.83 -20.57
CA LEU A 181 -9.76 3.61 -21.10
C LEU A 181 -10.82 4.19 -20.17
N ALA A 182 -10.62 4.05 -18.85
CA ALA A 182 -11.52 4.61 -17.85
C ALA A 182 -11.56 6.14 -17.95
N TYR A 183 -10.39 6.76 -18.09
CA TYR A 183 -10.27 8.22 -18.23
C TYR A 183 -10.95 8.71 -19.50
N ARG A 184 -10.72 8.04 -20.64
CA ARG A 184 -11.40 8.37 -21.90
C ARG A 184 -12.92 8.27 -21.74
N LYS A 185 -13.44 7.12 -21.27
CA LYS A 185 -14.89 6.91 -21.09
C LYS A 185 -15.50 7.93 -20.12
N ALA A 186 -14.82 8.23 -19.01
CA ALA A 186 -15.28 9.22 -18.04
C ALA A 186 -15.30 10.63 -18.65
N TYR A 187 -14.30 10.98 -19.46
CA TYR A 187 -14.23 12.26 -20.15
C TYR A 187 -15.33 12.44 -21.19
N GLU A 188 -15.50 11.46 -22.07
CA GLU A 188 -16.48 11.49 -23.16
C GLU A 188 -17.94 11.55 -22.63
N GLU A 189 -18.25 10.77 -21.59
CA GLU A 189 -19.62 10.66 -21.07
C GLU A 189 -19.99 11.71 -20.02
N PHE A 190 -19.03 12.07 -19.16
CA PHE A 190 -19.29 12.87 -17.95
C PHE A 190 -18.37 14.09 -17.80
N GLY A 191 -17.31 14.19 -18.60
CA GLY A 191 -16.34 15.27 -18.62
C GLY A 191 -16.59 16.27 -19.76
N GLY A 192 -15.50 16.83 -20.27
CA GLY A 192 -15.54 17.78 -21.40
C GLY A 192 -15.89 19.22 -21.01
N GLY A 193 -15.74 19.60 -19.72
CA GLY A 193 -15.78 21.00 -19.31
C GLY A 193 -14.50 21.77 -19.64
N VAL A 194 -13.39 21.05 -19.85
CA VAL A 194 -12.12 21.55 -20.38
C VAL A 194 -11.59 20.59 -21.45
N SER A 195 -10.61 21.00 -22.25
CA SER A 195 -10.02 20.11 -23.26
C SER A 195 -9.28 18.93 -22.63
N TRP A 196 -9.21 17.80 -23.33
CA TRP A 196 -8.50 16.59 -22.90
C TRP A 196 -7.07 16.91 -22.44
N SER A 197 -6.32 17.65 -23.27
CA SER A 197 -4.94 18.06 -22.95
C SER A 197 -4.83 18.92 -21.68
N THR A 198 -5.85 19.70 -21.35
CA THR A 198 -5.87 20.50 -20.10
C THR A 198 -5.82 19.61 -18.85
N LEU A 199 -6.33 18.37 -18.93
CA LEU A 199 -6.31 17.42 -17.81
C LEU A 199 -4.90 16.92 -17.48
N PHE A 200 -4.05 16.79 -18.50
CA PHE A 200 -2.69 16.24 -18.40
C PHE A 200 -1.65 17.31 -18.10
N THR A 201 -1.85 18.52 -18.62
CA THR A 201 -0.87 19.62 -18.59
C THR A 201 -0.27 19.86 -17.19
N PRO A 202 -1.05 19.97 -16.09
CA PRO A 202 -0.48 20.21 -14.77
C PRO A 202 0.45 19.09 -14.31
N THR A 203 0.07 17.84 -14.56
CA THR A 203 0.85 16.65 -14.17
C THR A 203 2.12 16.50 -15.01
N ILE A 204 2.07 16.82 -16.31
CA ILE A 204 3.25 16.86 -17.18
C ILE A 204 4.26 17.88 -16.64
N GLN A 205 3.82 19.10 -16.34
CA GLN A 205 4.69 20.14 -15.79
C GLN A 205 5.27 19.75 -14.43
N LEU A 206 4.50 19.08 -13.58
CA LEU A 206 4.94 18.55 -12.29
C LEU A 206 6.06 17.51 -12.46
N CYS A 207 5.94 16.61 -13.44
CA CYS A 207 6.97 15.62 -13.75
C CYS A 207 8.27 16.25 -14.27
N GLU A 208 8.17 17.35 -15.03
CA GLU A 208 9.31 18.08 -15.65
C GLU A 208 10.04 18.98 -14.65
N LYS A 209 9.29 19.78 -13.90
CA LYS A 209 9.83 20.68 -12.85
C LYS A 209 10.37 19.88 -11.66
N GLY A 210 9.72 18.76 -11.38
CA GLY A 210 9.97 17.91 -10.23
C GLY A 210 9.06 18.25 -9.06
N PHE A 211 8.92 17.29 -8.16
CA PHE A 211 8.05 17.38 -6.99
C PHE A 211 8.78 16.84 -5.75
N GLN A 212 8.31 17.26 -4.57
CA GLN A 212 8.80 16.76 -3.30
C GLN A 212 8.24 15.37 -3.05
N VAL A 213 9.13 14.41 -2.80
CA VAL A 213 8.75 13.04 -2.43
C VAL A 213 8.00 13.08 -1.11
N SER A 214 6.77 12.58 -1.11
CA SER A 214 5.91 12.52 0.07
C SER A 214 6.43 11.49 1.07
N ARG A 215 6.00 11.60 2.33
CA ARG A 215 6.24 10.58 3.37
C ARG A 215 5.80 9.18 2.93
N ALA A 216 4.62 9.07 2.31
CA ALA A 216 4.07 7.80 1.84
C ALA A 216 4.94 7.18 0.74
N LEU A 217 5.31 7.96 -0.28
CA LEU A 217 6.18 7.48 -1.35
C LEU A 217 7.57 7.11 -0.82
N ALA A 218 8.17 7.94 0.05
CA ALA A 218 9.45 7.64 0.67
C ALA A 218 9.43 6.33 1.47
N HIS A 219 8.36 6.10 2.24
CA HIS A 219 8.17 4.87 3.00
C HIS A 219 8.04 3.65 2.07
N ALA A 220 7.26 3.75 1.00
CA ALA A 220 7.11 2.69 0.01
C ALA A 220 8.44 2.37 -0.69
N ILE A 221 9.20 3.40 -1.09
CA ILE A 221 10.55 3.25 -1.66
C ILE A 221 11.47 2.52 -0.66
N GLN A 222 11.45 2.92 0.61
CA GLN A 222 12.32 2.34 1.63
C GLN A 222 12.00 0.86 1.91
N ILE A 223 10.72 0.48 2.00
CA ILE A 223 10.32 -0.93 2.19
C ILE A 223 10.69 -1.77 0.96
N ASN A 224 10.63 -1.19 -0.24
CA ASN A 224 10.95 -1.88 -1.49
C ASN A 224 12.42 -1.70 -1.92
N LYS A 225 13.31 -1.18 -1.07
CA LYS A 225 14.66 -0.77 -1.45
C LYS A 225 15.44 -1.88 -2.14
N GLU A 226 15.43 -3.09 -1.59
CA GLU A 226 16.15 -4.22 -2.18
C GLU A 226 15.67 -4.53 -3.61
N ARG A 227 14.35 -4.64 -3.80
CA ARG A 227 13.74 -4.85 -5.12
C ARG A 227 14.08 -3.72 -6.09
N ILE A 228 14.05 -2.48 -5.63
CA ILE A 228 14.42 -1.31 -6.43
C ILE A 228 15.89 -1.39 -6.86
N LEU A 229 16.80 -1.78 -5.96
CA LEU A 229 18.23 -1.86 -6.28
C LEU A 229 18.57 -3.02 -7.22
N ASN A 230 17.73 -4.05 -7.28
CA ASN A 230 17.91 -5.24 -8.12
C ASN A 230 17.22 -5.14 -9.49
N ASP A 231 16.43 -4.09 -9.75
CA ASP A 231 15.78 -3.85 -11.04
C ASP A 231 16.31 -2.55 -11.67
N SER A 232 16.97 -2.66 -12.84
CA SER A 232 17.63 -1.52 -13.49
C SER A 232 16.68 -0.37 -13.84
N GLN A 233 15.41 -0.66 -14.14
CA GLN A 233 14.42 0.35 -14.50
C GLN A 233 13.88 1.04 -13.25
N LEU A 234 13.63 0.29 -12.18
CA LEU A 234 13.27 0.87 -10.89
C LEU A 234 14.41 1.70 -10.31
N ARG A 235 15.67 1.28 -10.49
CA ARG A 235 16.85 2.08 -10.12
C ARG A 235 16.82 3.44 -10.79
N GLU A 236 16.62 3.49 -12.11
CA GLU A 236 16.57 4.73 -12.87
C GLU A 236 15.53 5.72 -12.32
N ILE A 237 14.43 5.20 -11.79
CA ILE A 237 13.33 6.01 -11.26
C ILE A 237 13.57 6.41 -9.81
N PHE A 238 13.89 5.47 -8.92
CA PHE A 238 13.80 5.65 -7.47
C PHE A 238 15.15 5.75 -6.73
N VAL A 239 16.27 5.58 -7.43
CA VAL A 239 17.62 5.82 -6.89
C VAL A 239 18.06 7.24 -7.22
N LYS A 240 18.30 8.04 -6.19
CA LYS A 240 18.77 9.42 -6.29
C LYS A 240 20.25 9.50 -6.62
N ASN A 241 21.06 8.60 -6.05
CA ASN A 241 22.49 8.51 -6.33
C ASN A 241 22.90 7.05 -6.56
N ASN A 242 23.27 6.74 -7.80
CA ASN A 242 23.65 5.38 -8.20
C ASN A 242 24.98 4.91 -7.61
N LEU A 243 25.91 5.81 -7.28
CA LEU A 243 27.20 5.45 -6.69
C LEU A 243 27.05 4.99 -5.23
N THR A 244 26.12 5.61 -4.50
CA THR A 244 25.90 5.31 -3.07
C THR A 244 24.70 4.39 -2.83
N ASN A 245 23.96 4.00 -3.89
CA ASN A 245 22.68 3.31 -3.78
C ASN A 245 21.69 4.06 -2.86
N GLU A 246 21.77 5.40 -2.82
CA GLU A 246 20.84 6.24 -2.06
C GLU A 246 19.53 6.35 -2.82
N VAL A 247 18.47 5.80 -2.23
CA VAL A 247 17.10 5.97 -2.73
C VAL A 247 16.51 7.31 -2.30
N TYR A 248 15.55 7.82 -3.06
CA TYR A 248 14.85 9.06 -2.70
C TYR A 248 14.18 8.97 -1.32
N ARG A 249 14.29 10.03 -0.53
CA ARG A 249 13.67 10.19 0.79
C ARG A 249 12.63 11.31 0.78
N GLU A 250 11.83 11.38 1.83
CA GLU A 250 10.86 12.46 2.03
C GLU A 250 11.53 13.84 1.89
N GLY A 251 10.86 14.76 1.19
CA GLY A 251 11.37 16.11 0.95
C GLY A 251 12.55 16.17 -0.03
N ASN A 252 12.89 15.08 -0.73
CA ASN A 252 13.77 15.17 -1.88
C ASN A 252 12.99 15.57 -3.13
N THR A 253 13.62 16.34 -4.01
CA THR A 253 13.05 16.66 -5.32
C THR A 253 13.29 15.52 -6.32
N MET A 254 12.22 14.92 -6.84
CA MET A 254 12.24 13.86 -7.84
C MET A 254 11.63 14.37 -9.16
N LYS A 255 12.16 13.92 -10.30
CA LYS A 255 11.60 14.17 -11.65
C LYS A 255 11.16 12.87 -12.31
N ARG A 256 10.21 12.96 -13.25
CA ARG A 256 9.68 11.80 -13.99
C ARG A 256 9.62 12.09 -15.50
N LEU A 257 10.76 12.43 -16.10
CA LEU A 257 10.84 12.96 -17.48
C LEU A 257 10.32 11.97 -18.54
N LYS A 258 10.64 10.68 -18.46
CA LYS A 258 10.11 9.65 -19.37
C LYS A 258 8.57 9.54 -19.29
N LEU A 259 8.04 9.60 -18.07
CA LEU A 259 6.59 9.60 -17.86
C LEU A 259 5.96 10.91 -18.36
N ALA A 260 6.61 12.06 -18.18
CA ALA A 260 6.15 13.34 -18.73
C ALA A 260 5.99 13.26 -20.26
N LYS A 261 7.00 12.70 -20.96
CA LYS A 261 6.94 12.47 -22.40
C LYS A 261 5.77 11.54 -22.78
N THR A 262 5.58 10.45 -22.04
CA THR A 262 4.47 9.51 -22.26
C THR A 262 3.10 10.19 -22.09
N LEU A 263 2.91 10.92 -20.98
CA LEU A 263 1.67 11.66 -20.70
C LEU A 263 1.41 12.77 -21.72
N ARG A 264 2.46 13.43 -22.23
CA ARG A 264 2.36 14.42 -23.30
C ARG A 264 1.85 13.81 -24.60
N ARG A 265 2.41 12.67 -25.01
CA ARG A 265 1.93 11.95 -26.18
C ARG A 265 0.47 11.53 -26.05
N ILE A 266 0.07 10.95 -24.91
CA ILE A 266 -1.33 10.57 -24.66
C ILE A 266 -2.26 11.80 -24.66
N SER A 267 -1.77 12.94 -24.17
CA SER A 267 -2.50 14.21 -24.17
C SER A 267 -2.73 14.77 -25.59
N GLU A 268 -1.80 14.55 -26.51
CA GLU A 268 -1.78 15.15 -27.85
C GLU A 268 -2.37 14.22 -28.91
N GLU A 269 -2.06 12.92 -28.83
CA GLU A 269 -2.41 11.90 -29.82
C GLU A 269 -3.61 11.02 -29.37
N GLY A 270 -4.06 11.15 -28.12
CA GLY A 270 -5.16 10.38 -27.55
C GLY A 270 -4.71 9.08 -26.87
N VAL A 271 -5.65 8.31 -26.31
CA VAL A 271 -5.33 7.06 -25.58
C VAL A 271 -5.01 5.89 -26.50
N ASP A 272 -5.40 5.95 -27.77
CA ASP A 272 -5.26 4.82 -28.69
C ASP A 272 -3.79 4.49 -29.00
N ILE A 273 -2.86 5.44 -28.87
CA ILE A 273 -1.43 5.14 -29.01
C ILE A 273 -0.91 4.15 -27.95
N PHE A 274 -1.59 4.04 -26.81
CA PHE A 274 -1.25 3.10 -25.73
C PHE A 274 -1.81 1.69 -26.00
N TYR A 275 -2.97 1.60 -26.64
CA TYR A 275 -3.70 0.33 -26.83
C TYR A 275 -3.54 -0.27 -28.23
N ASN A 276 -3.41 0.57 -29.25
CA ASN A 276 -3.37 0.22 -30.68
C ASN A 276 -2.25 0.97 -31.41
N GLY A 277 -1.19 1.35 -30.70
CA GLY A 277 -0.09 2.13 -31.27
C GLY A 277 1.25 1.82 -30.63
N ASP A 278 2.24 2.63 -30.98
CA ASP A 278 3.65 2.36 -30.72
C ASP A 278 4.04 2.39 -29.22
N LEU A 279 3.26 3.07 -28.36
CA LEU A 279 3.49 2.96 -26.91
C LEU A 279 3.08 1.58 -26.39
N GLY A 280 1.97 1.03 -26.91
CA GLY A 280 1.56 -0.34 -26.64
C GLY A 280 2.62 -1.34 -27.10
N ASP A 281 3.12 -1.18 -28.32
CA ASP A 281 4.18 -2.02 -28.88
C ASP A 281 5.45 -1.99 -28.02
N GLN A 282 5.84 -0.81 -27.50
CA GLN A 282 6.98 -0.68 -26.58
C GLN A 282 6.77 -1.45 -25.29
N VAL A 283 5.57 -1.40 -24.70
CA VAL A 283 5.24 -2.16 -23.49
C VAL A 283 5.30 -3.67 -23.76
N ILE A 284 4.71 -4.12 -24.87
CA ILE A 284 4.74 -5.54 -25.25
C ILE A 284 6.17 -6.01 -25.50
N HIS A 285 6.96 -5.23 -26.24
CA HIS A 285 8.36 -5.55 -26.51
C HIS A 285 9.17 -5.67 -25.21
N GLU A 286 8.94 -4.80 -24.24
CA GLU A 286 9.59 -4.87 -22.93
C GLU A 286 9.21 -6.12 -22.13
N ILE A 287 7.93 -6.52 -22.16
CA ILE A 287 7.46 -7.75 -21.52
C ILE A 287 8.09 -8.99 -22.20
N GLN A 288 8.13 -9.01 -23.53
CA GLN A 288 8.74 -10.08 -24.32
C GLN A 288 10.24 -10.21 -24.09
N ASN A 289 10.96 -9.09 -23.99
CA ASN A 289 12.39 -9.09 -23.65
C ASN A 289 12.68 -9.66 -22.26
N LYS A 290 11.70 -9.68 -21.36
CA LYS A 290 11.79 -10.35 -20.06
C LYS A 290 11.30 -11.82 -20.10
N GLY A 291 11.17 -12.40 -21.29
CA GLY A 291 10.89 -13.82 -21.52
C GLY A 291 9.41 -14.21 -21.46
N ILE A 292 8.50 -13.23 -21.50
CA ILE A 292 7.05 -13.48 -21.46
C ILE A 292 6.45 -13.20 -22.84
N HIS A 293 5.99 -14.25 -23.50
CA HIS A 293 5.28 -14.16 -24.77
C HIS A 293 3.78 -14.13 -24.47
N ILE A 294 3.18 -12.94 -24.58
CA ILE A 294 1.75 -12.70 -24.33
C ILE A 294 1.06 -12.07 -25.53
#